data_AF-A0A535CK46-F1
#
_entry.id   AF-A0A535CK46-F1
#
_cell.length_a   1.000
_cell.length_b   1.000
_cell.length_c   1.000
_cell.angle_alpha   90.00
_cell.angle_beta   90.00
_cell.angle_gamma   90.00
#
_symmetry.space_group_name_H-M   'P 1'
#
loop_
_entity.id
_entity.type
_entity.pdbx_description
1 polymer ?
#
loop_
_entity_poly.entity_id
_entity_poly.type
_entity_poly.pdbx_seq_one_letter_code
_entity_poly.pdbx_strand_id
1 'polypeptide(L)'
;MRVTHVVARAFGPFHGERLELAPGMTVVTGPNESGKSSWHAALRLALTGLRRGRGRATAADAALSAQHRPWDTPDEWEVEAGLVLNDGRAIELRQDLEGKVACSALDVGLGRDVSNEILDGTPDASRWLGLDREAFAATVSVSQAQIMGVTDAAGGLQEQMQRAAATRGTDATAAEAIERL
;
A
#
# COMPACT_ATOMS: atom_id res chain seq x y z
N MET A 1 -2.85 6.19 12.09
CA MET A 1 -3.19 4.83 11.64
C MET A 1 -1.98 3.95 11.90
N ARG A 2 -2.18 2.71 12.33
CA ARG A 2 -1.12 1.72 12.55
C ARG A 2 -1.53 0.39 11.93
N VAL A 3 -0.60 -0.28 11.26
CA VAL A 3 -0.78 -1.67 10.80
C VAL A 3 -0.37 -2.61 11.93
N THR A 4 -1.19 -3.64 12.17
CA THR A 4 -0.97 -4.66 13.21
C THR A 4 -0.51 -5.99 12.62
N HIS A 5 -0.99 -6.35 11.43
CA HIS A 5 -0.57 -7.55 10.73
C HIS A 5 -0.81 -7.43 9.23
N VAL A 6 -0.16 -8.32 8.48
CA VAL A 6 -0.47 -8.62 7.09
C VAL A 6 -0.56 -10.13 6.91
N VAL A 7 -1.51 -10.58 6.09
CA VAL A 7 -1.68 -11.99 5.70
C VAL A 7 -1.53 -12.09 4.19
N ALA A 8 -0.71 -13.04 3.74
CA ALA A 8 -0.46 -13.33 2.33
C ALA A 8 -1.03 -14.71 2.01
N ARG A 9 -2.19 -14.78 1.34
CA ARG A 9 -2.87 -16.07 1.09
C ARG A 9 -2.25 -16.86 -0.05
N ALA A 10 -2.08 -16.24 -1.21
CA ALA A 10 -1.39 -16.83 -2.34
C ALA A 10 -0.58 -15.73 -3.03
N PHE A 11 0.56 -15.33 -2.45
CA PHE A 11 1.28 -14.12 -2.86
C PHE A 11 2.79 -14.36 -2.98
N GLY A 12 3.30 -14.41 -4.21
CA GLY A 12 4.70 -14.75 -4.47
C GLY A 12 5.07 -16.10 -3.83
N PRO A 13 6.00 -16.16 -2.87
CA PRO A 13 6.35 -17.42 -2.20
C PRO A 13 5.35 -17.86 -1.10
N PHE A 14 4.40 -17.00 -0.73
CA PHE A 14 3.54 -17.19 0.44
C PHE A 14 2.22 -17.89 0.11
N HIS A 15 1.86 -18.86 0.95
CA HIS A 15 0.68 -19.71 0.89
C HIS A 15 -0.05 -19.74 2.25
N GLY A 16 -0.58 -18.58 2.68
CA GLY A 16 -1.36 -18.45 3.91
C GLY A 16 -0.56 -17.99 5.12
N GLU A 17 0.67 -17.50 4.94
CA GLU A 17 1.45 -16.97 6.04
C GLU A 17 0.93 -15.61 6.53
N ARG A 18 1.25 -15.32 7.78
CA ARG A 18 0.89 -14.09 8.49
C ARG A 18 2.13 -13.49 9.14
N LEU A 19 2.31 -12.18 8.97
CA LEU A 19 3.35 -11.41 9.61
C LEU A 19 2.72 -10.43 10.61
N GLU A 20 3.03 -10.62 11.88
CA GLU A 20 2.68 -9.68 12.96
C GLU A 20 3.63 -8.50 12.97
N LEU A 21 3.07 -7.29 13.15
CA LEU A 21 3.82 -6.05 13.26
C LEU A 21 3.72 -5.53 14.69
N ALA A 22 4.88 -5.33 15.32
CA ALA A 22 4.95 -4.75 16.65
C ALA A 22 4.71 -3.23 16.60
N PRO A 23 4.17 -2.64 17.69
CA PRO A 23 4.15 -1.19 17.84
C PRO A 23 5.55 -0.59 17.72
N GLY A 24 5.65 0.58 17.09
CA GLY A 24 6.94 1.26 16.88
C GLY A 24 7.65 0.74 15.64
N MET A 25 8.66 -0.13 15.82
CA MET A 25 9.54 -0.58 14.75
C MET A 25 9.54 -2.10 14.63
N THR A 26 9.22 -2.61 13.44
CA THR A 26 9.37 -4.02 13.08
C THR A 26 10.48 -4.17 12.05
N VAL A 27 11.44 -5.06 12.30
CA VAL A 27 12.54 -5.35 11.38
C VAL A 27 12.35 -6.74 10.80
N VAL A 28 12.14 -6.81 9.49
CA VAL A 28 12.04 -8.08 8.75
C VAL A 28 13.40 -8.41 8.15
N THR A 29 14.04 -9.47 8.64
CA THR A 29 15.39 -9.89 8.22
C THR A 29 15.40 -11.32 7.70
N GLY A 30 16.38 -11.64 6.87
CA GLY A 30 16.57 -12.95 6.26
C GLY A 30 17.49 -12.90 5.04
N PRO A 31 17.98 -14.05 4.56
CA PRO A 31 18.80 -14.15 3.35
C PRO A 31 18.10 -13.58 2.11
N ASN A 32 18.82 -13.38 1.00
CA ASN A 32 18.17 -13.09 -0.27
C ASN A 32 17.12 -14.16 -0.59
N GLU A 33 16.04 -13.76 -1.26
CA GLU A 33 14.90 -14.62 -1.61
C GLU A 33 14.07 -15.15 -0.42
N SER A 34 14.36 -14.70 0.81
CA SER A 34 13.55 -15.06 2.00
C SER A 34 12.17 -14.40 2.07
N GLY A 35 11.68 -13.80 0.98
CA GLY A 35 10.35 -13.17 0.92
C GLY A 35 10.22 -11.77 1.55
N LYS A 36 11.31 -11.10 1.99
CA LYS A 36 11.24 -9.75 2.60
C LYS A 36 10.56 -8.71 1.68
N SER A 37 11.00 -8.63 0.43
CA SER A 37 10.41 -7.72 -0.56
C SER A 37 8.97 -8.11 -0.90
N SER A 38 8.66 -9.42 -0.85
CA SER A 38 7.30 -9.93 -1.02
C SER A 38 6.39 -9.51 0.14
N TRP A 39 6.88 -9.48 1.38
CA TRP A 39 6.12 -8.94 2.52
C TRP A 39 5.83 -7.46 2.37
N HIS A 40 6.82 -6.69 1.93
CA HIS A 40 6.64 -5.26 1.66
C HIS A 40 5.60 -5.02 0.56
N ALA A 41 5.65 -5.80 -0.52
CA ALA A 41 4.67 -5.76 -1.61
C ALA A 41 3.26 -6.17 -1.15
N ALA A 42 3.15 -7.27 -0.39
CA ALA A 42 1.89 -7.75 0.17
C ALA A 42 1.27 -6.71 1.09
N LEU A 43 2.06 -6.08 1.97
CA LEU A 43 1.59 -5.02 2.86
C LEU A 43 1.07 -3.81 2.06
N ARG A 44 1.80 -3.37 1.03
CA ARG A 44 1.36 -2.27 0.16
C ARG A 44 0.01 -2.59 -0.50
N LEU A 45 -0.14 -3.80 -1.04
CA LEU A 45 -1.37 -4.22 -1.70
C LEU A 45 -2.50 -4.53 -0.73
N ALA A 46 -2.23 -4.95 0.50
CA ALA A 46 -3.26 -5.11 1.52
C ALA A 46 -3.87 -3.77 1.94
N LEU A 47 -3.05 -2.72 2.02
CA LEU A 47 -3.50 -1.38 2.38
C LEU A 47 -4.23 -0.66 1.26
N THR A 48 -3.77 -0.83 0.02
CA THR A 48 -4.29 -0.06 -1.11
C THR A 48 -5.15 -0.89 -2.06
N GLY A 49 -5.09 -2.21 -2.04
CA GLY A 49 -5.73 -3.07 -3.05
C GLY A 49 -5.15 -2.88 -4.44
N LEU A 50 -5.89 -3.30 -5.48
CA LEU A 50 -5.63 -2.98 -6.88
C LEU A 50 -6.84 -2.25 -7.47
N ARG A 51 -6.61 -1.21 -8.29
CA ARG A 51 -7.71 -0.47 -8.92
C ARG A 51 -8.54 -1.34 -9.87
N ARG A 52 -9.86 -1.15 -9.80
CA ARG A 52 -10.88 -1.74 -10.69
C ARG A 52 -11.50 -0.62 -11.53
N GLY A 53 -11.05 -0.36 -12.77
CA GLY A 53 -11.74 0.63 -13.64
C GLY A 53 -10.92 1.29 -14.74
N ARG A 54 -11.57 2.19 -15.50
CA ARG A 54 -11.03 2.95 -16.64
C ARG A 54 -9.96 3.96 -16.18
N GLY A 55 -8.75 3.47 -16.11
CA GLY A 55 -7.50 4.20 -15.92
C GLY A 55 -6.38 3.16 -16.02
N ARG A 56 -5.25 3.51 -16.65
CA ARG A 56 -4.13 2.56 -16.78
C ARG A 56 -3.71 2.18 -15.35
N ALA A 57 -3.63 0.88 -15.06
CA ALA A 57 -2.95 0.41 -13.85
C ALA A 57 -1.59 1.11 -13.79
N THR A 58 -1.21 1.62 -12.63
CA THR A 58 0.11 2.27 -12.53
C THR A 58 1.17 1.26 -12.96
N ALA A 59 2.26 1.72 -13.58
CA ALA A 59 3.33 0.80 -13.97
C ALA A 59 3.83 -0.03 -12.77
N ALA A 60 3.78 0.55 -11.58
CA ALA A 60 4.09 -0.12 -10.33
C ALA A 60 3.09 -1.25 -9.99
N ASP A 61 1.78 -1.02 -10.10
CA ASP A 61 0.77 -2.04 -9.81
C ASP A 61 0.83 -3.19 -10.83
N ALA A 62 1.08 -2.87 -12.11
CA ALA A 62 1.28 -3.88 -13.15
C ALA A 62 2.54 -4.74 -12.90
N ALA A 63 3.64 -4.12 -12.48
CA ALA A 63 4.87 -4.83 -12.12
C ALA A 63 4.68 -5.74 -10.91
N LEU A 64 4.02 -5.24 -9.85
CA LEU A 64 3.69 -6.05 -8.67
C LEU A 64 2.82 -7.25 -9.03
N SER A 65 1.83 -7.04 -9.91
CA SER A 65 0.96 -8.12 -10.38
C SER A 65 1.74 -9.17 -11.15
N ALA A 66 2.59 -8.75 -12.09
CA ALA A 66 3.41 -9.69 -12.86
C ALA A 66 4.40 -10.48 -11.98
N GLN A 67 4.87 -9.89 -10.88
CA GLN A 67 5.87 -10.51 -10.02
C GLN A 67 5.29 -11.45 -8.96
N HIS A 68 4.11 -11.14 -8.41
CA HIS A 68 3.58 -11.81 -7.22
C HIS A 68 2.28 -12.59 -7.44
N ARG A 69 1.66 -12.49 -8.62
CA ARG A 69 0.48 -13.29 -8.96
C ARG A 69 0.88 -14.77 -9.06
N PRO A 70 0.18 -15.68 -8.37
CA PRO A 70 0.43 -17.12 -8.44
C PRO A 70 0.06 -17.65 -9.84
N TRP A 71 0.81 -18.65 -10.30
CA TRP A 71 0.67 -19.19 -11.66
C TRP A 71 -0.37 -20.31 -11.70
N ASP A 72 -0.39 -21.17 -10.68
CA ASP A 72 -1.26 -22.36 -10.61
C ASP A 72 -2.63 -22.05 -9.99
N THR A 73 -2.69 -21.10 -9.04
CA THR A 73 -3.90 -20.72 -8.30
C THR A 73 -4.20 -19.21 -8.37
N PRO A 74 -4.32 -18.62 -9.58
CA PRO A 74 -4.57 -17.18 -9.73
C PRO A 74 -5.81 -16.69 -8.99
N ASP A 75 -6.86 -17.50 -8.90
CA ASP A 75 -8.12 -17.15 -8.23
C ASP A 75 -7.99 -17.03 -6.70
N GLU A 76 -6.92 -17.54 -6.10
CA GLU A 76 -6.65 -17.46 -4.66
C GLU A 76 -5.80 -16.23 -4.30
N TRP A 77 -5.44 -15.39 -5.27
CA TRP A 77 -4.54 -14.26 -5.09
C TRP A 77 -5.16 -13.17 -4.23
N GLU A 78 -4.86 -13.22 -2.93
CA GLU A 78 -5.46 -12.36 -1.92
C GLU A 78 -4.45 -11.97 -0.83
N VAL A 79 -4.64 -10.77 -0.30
CA VAL A 79 -3.92 -10.25 0.85
C VAL A 79 -4.88 -9.59 1.83
N GLU A 80 -4.54 -9.63 3.12
CA GLU A 80 -5.31 -9.01 4.19
C GLU A 80 -4.40 -8.20 5.11
N ALA A 81 -4.94 -7.18 5.77
CA ALA A 81 -4.21 -6.41 6.77
C ALA A 81 -5.12 -5.91 7.89
N GLY A 82 -4.63 -6.01 9.12
CA GLY A 82 -5.27 -5.45 10.30
C GLY A 82 -4.74 -4.07 10.59
N LEU A 83 -5.65 -3.13 10.87
CA LEU A 83 -5.35 -1.74 11.16
C LEU A 83 -5.96 -1.29 12.48
N VAL A 84 -5.29 -0.32 13.12
CA VAL A 84 -5.87 0.52 14.15
C VAL A 84 -5.86 1.96 13.67
N LEU A 85 -7.05 2.56 13.55
CA LEU A 85 -7.24 3.95 13.15
C LEU A 85 -6.97 4.90 14.33
N ASN A 86 -6.87 6.21 14.04
CA ASN A 86 -6.60 7.22 15.06
C ASN A 86 -7.75 7.40 16.06
N ASP A 87 -8.98 7.08 15.63
CA ASP A 87 -10.18 7.07 16.47
C ASP A 87 -10.31 5.79 17.32
N GLY A 88 -9.34 4.87 17.21
CA GLY A 88 -9.30 3.62 17.95
C GLY A 88 -10.01 2.45 17.27
N ARG A 89 -10.67 2.63 16.12
CA ARG A 89 -11.31 1.53 15.40
C ARG A 89 -10.30 0.49 14.94
N ALA A 90 -10.64 -0.78 15.13
CA ALA A 90 -9.89 -1.92 14.61
C ALA A 90 -10.53 -2.37 13.29
N ILE A 91 -9.78 -2.31 12.21
CA ILE A 91 -10.25 -2.63 10.86
C ILE A 91 -9.52 -3.85 10.31
N GLU A 92 -10.24 -4.80 9.74
CA GLU A 92 -9.67 -5.82 8.86
C GLU A 92 -9.93 -5.44 7.41
N LEU A 93 -8.84 -5.29 6.65
CA LEU A 93 -8.88 -5.12 5.20
C LEU A 93 -8.66 -6.46 4.52
N ARG A 94 -9.45 -6.73 3.49
CA ARG A 94 -9.30 -7.87 2.60
C ARG A 94 -9.29 -7.39 1.16
N GLN A 95 -8.33 -7.88 0.38
CA GLN A 95 -8.12 -7.48 -1.01
C GLN A 95 -8.01 -8.72 -1.91
N ASP A 96 -9.07 -8.99 -2.65
CA ASP A 96 -9.06 -9.90 -3.79
C ASP A 96 -8.30 -9.23 -4.95
N LEU A 97 -7.09 -9.70 -5.24
CA LEU A 97 -6.18 -9.05 -6.19
C LEU A 97 -6.43 -9.50 -7.64
N GLU A 98 -6.98 -10.71 -7.82
CA GLU A 98 -7.33 -11.25 -9.13
C GLU A 98 -8.67 -10.71 -9.61
N GLY A 99 -9.75 -11.07 -8.90
CA GLY A 99 -11.12 -10.72 -9.24
C GLY A 99 -11.45 -9.26 -8.95
N LYS A 100 -10.82 -8.69 -7.91
CA LYS A 100 -11.06 -7.31 -7.43
C LYS A 100 -12.52 -7.08 -7.11
N VAL A 101 -13.25 -8.13 -6.72
CA VAL A 101 -14.67 -8.06 -6.35
C VAL A 101 -14.82 -8.27 -4.86
N ALA A 102 -14.14 -9.29 -4.32
CA ALA A 102 -14.27 -9.68 -2.91
C ALA A 102 -13.34 -8.87 -1.99
N CYS A 103 -13.26 -7.56 -2.22
CA CYS A 103 -12.52 -6.64 -1.35
C CYS A 103 -13.44 -6.02 -0.30
N SER A 104 -12.95 -5.85 0.93
CA SER A 104 -13.72 -5.25 2.02
C SER A 104 -12.85 -4.58 3.08
N ALA A 105 -13.47 -3.69 3.84
CA ALA A 105 -12.95 -3.11 5.08
C ALA A 105 -13.99 -3.31 6.18
N LEU A 106 -13.67 -4.13 7.18
CA LEU A 106 -14.59 -4.48 8.27
C LEU A 106 -14.12 -3.83 9.57
N ASP A 107 -14.98 -3.03 10.21
CA ASP A 107 -14.80 -2.64 11.60
C ASP A 107 -15.10 -3.85 12.50
N VAL A 108 -14.06 -4.40 13.12
CA VAL A 108 -14.13 -5.60 13.95
C VAL A 108 -14.88 -5.33 15.25
N GLY A 109 -14.77 -4.13 15.81
CA GLY A 109 -15.43 -3.76 17.06
C GLY A 109 -16.94 -3.63 16.90
N LEU A 110 -17.37 -3.11 15.74
CA LEU A 110 -18.79 -2.90 15.43
C LEU A 110 -19.40 -4.03 14.57
N GLY A 111 -18.59 -4.92 14.00
CA GLY A 111 -19.04 -5.95 13.06
C GLY A 111 -19.63 -5.37 11.76
N ARG A 112 -19.17 -4.19 11.34
CA ARG A 112 -19.77 -3.41 10.25
C ARG A 112 -18.81 -3.23 9.08
N ASP A 113 -19.30 -3.47 7.87
CA ASP A 113 -18.58 -3.09 6.65
C ASP A 113 -18.53 -1.56 6.50
N VAL A 114 -17.29 -1.05 6.43
CA VAL A 114 -16.95 0.38 6.27
C VAL A 114 -16.22 0.65 4.96
N SER A 115 -16.22 -0.28 4.00
CA SER A 115 -15.55 -0.19 2.70
C SER A 115 -15.90 1.09 1.94
N ASN A 116 -17.16 1.53 2.04
CA ASN A 116 -17.66 2.75 1.38
C ASN A 116 -16.96 4.04 1.86
N GLU A 117 -16.33 4.04 3.04
CA GLU A 117 -15.54 5.20 3.53
C GLU A 117 -14.29 5.44 2.67
N ILE A 118 -13.78 4.40 2.01
CA ILE A 118 -12.47 4.40 1.34
C ILE A 118 -12.51 3.80 -0.07
N LEU A 119 -13.69 3.72 -0.67
CA LEU A 119 -13.89 3.05 -1.96
C LEU A 119 -13.33 3.89 -3.13
N ASP A 120 -12.34 3.35 -3.85
CA ASP A 120 -11.80 3.88 -5.11
C ASP A 120 -11.66 2.75 -6.14
N GLY A 121 -12.80 2.17 -6.52
CA GLY A 121 -12.89 0.92 -7.28
C GLY A 121 -12.70 -0.32 -6.41
N THR A 122 -11.71 -0.30 -5.52
CA THR A 122 -11.54 -1.21 -4.37
C THR A 122 -11.26 -0.38 -3.11
N PRO A 123 -11.47 -0.91 -1.90
CA PRO A 123 -11.14 -0.20 -0.66
C PRO A 123 -9.65 0.17 -0.61
N ASP A 124 -9.35 1.44 -0.37
CA ASP A 124 -7.97 1.97 -0.33
C ASP A 124 -7.72 2.79 0.95
N ALA A 125 -6.98 2.21 1.89
CA ALA A 125 -6.73 2.80 3.21
C ALA A 125 -5.89 4.09 3.17
N SER A 126 -5.24 4.42 2.05
CA SER A 126 -4.60 5.73 1.87
C SER A 126 -5.59 6.89 2.06
N ARG A 127 -6.88 6.66 1.77
CA ARG A 127 -7.96 7.64 1.97
C ARG A 127 -8.16 8.05 3.42
N TRP A 128 -7.97 7.15 4.39
CA TRP A 128 -8.01 7.51 5.81
C TRP A 128 -6.83 8.39 6.25
N LEU A 129 -5.74 8.40 5.48
CA LEU A 129 -4.61 9.31 5.67
C LEU A 129 -4.78 10.63 4.90
N GLY A 130 -5.86 10.80 4.12
CA GLY A 130 -6.02 11.93 3.21
C GLY A 130 -5.02 11.92 2.05
N LEU A 131 -4.45 10.76 1.73
CA LEU A 131 -3.49 10.58 0.65
C LEU A 131 -4.18 9.90 -0.53
N ASP A 132 -3.70 10.19 -1.74
CA ASP A 132 -3.94 9.32 -2.88
C ASP A 132 -2.92 8.16 -2.90
N ARG A 133 -3.07 7.25 -3.85
CA ARG A 133 -2.22 6.06 -3.96
C ARG A 133 -0.77 6.38 -4.35
N GLU A 134 -0.56 7.41 -5.16
CA GLU A 134 0.78 7.84 -5.58
C GLU A 134 1.52 8.46 -4.40
N ALA A 135 0.83 9.33 -3.67
CA ALA A 135 1.27 9.92 -2.42
C ALA A 135 1.62 8.85 -1.37
N PHE A 136 0.75 7.86 -1.21
CA PHE A 136 0.98 6.75 -0.30
C PHE A 136 2.24 5.95 -0.67
N ALA A 137 2.41 5.63 -1.95
CA ALA A 137 3.60 4.94 -2.44
C ALA A 137 4.88 5.78 -2.26
N ALA A 138 4.81 7.10 -2.41
CA ALA A 138 5.95 7.99 -2.26
C ALA A 138 6.35 8.24 -0.78
N THR A 139 5.38 8.23 0.14
CA THR A 139 5.57 8.71 1.52
C THR A 139 5.51 7.61 2.59
N VAL A 140 4.73 6.55 2.36
CA VAL A 140 4.50 5.48 3.35
C VAL A 140 5.21 4.17 2.96
N SER A 141 5.42 3.94 1.66
CA SER A 141 6.01 2.69 1.13
C SER A 141 7.29 2.95 0.31
N VAL A 142 8.41 3.17 0.98
CA VAL A 142 9.70 3.43 0.32
C VAL A 142 10.36 2.12 -0.13
N SER A 143 10.50 1.94 -1.43
CA SER A 143 11.19 0.79 -2.03
C SER A 143 12.72 0.93 -2.00
N GLN A 144 13.43 -0.21 -2.09
CA GLN A 144 14.89 -0.24 -2.19
C GLN A 144 15.41 0.59 -3.38
N ALA A 145 14.72 0.55 -4.53
CA ALA A 145 15.11 1.33 -5.70
C ALA A 145 15.04 2.84 -5.47
N GLN A 146 14.07 3.33 -4.68
CA GLN A 146 13.99 4.75 -4.33
C GLN A 146 15.15 5.18 -3.43
N ILE A 147 15.59 4.31 -2.51
CA ILE A 147 16.75 4.59 -1.65
C ILE A 147 18.04 4.66 -2.48
N MET A 148 18.25 3.71 -3.40
CA MET A 148 19.43 3.72 -4.28
C MET A 148 19.44 4.94 -5.23
N GLY A 149 18.28 5.33 -5.74
CA GLY A 149 18.16 6.54 -6.57
C GLY A 149 18.56 7.83 -5.85
N VAL A 150 18.41 7.89 -4.51
CA VAL A 150 18.85 9.01 -3.68
C VAL A 150 20.36 8.98 -3.44
N THR A 151 20.95 7.80 -3.25
CA THR A 151 22.39 7.67 -3.00
C THR A 151 23.23 7.85 -4.26
N ASP A 152 22.68 7.51 -5.43
CA ASP A 152 23.44 7.48 -6.69
C ASP A 152 23.35 8.77 -7.51
N ALA A 153 22.40 9.66 -7.20
CA ALA A 153 22.22 10.93 -7.92
C ALA A 153 21.77 12.07 -6.99
N ALA A 154 22.48 13.20 -7.03
CA ALA A 154 22.14 14.41 -6.28
C ALA A 154 20.72 14.95 -6.56
N GLY A 155 20.14 14.62 -7.72
CA GLY A 155 18.75 14.96 -8.08
C GLY A 155 17.70 13.97 -7.57
N GLY A 156 18.08 12.76 -7.15
CA GLY A 156 17.14 11.73 -6.70
C GLY A 156 16.43 12.10 -5.41
N LEU A 157 17.12 12.77 -4.48
CA LEU A 157 16.50 13.31 -3.26
C LEU A 157 15.47 14.39 -3.60
N GLN A 158 15.82 15.30 -4.51
CA GLN A 158 14.93 16.39 -4.95
C GLN A 158 13.68 15.83 -5.63
N GLU A 159 13.80 14.81 -6.47
CA GLU A 159 12.66 14.17 -7.14
C GLU A 159 11.72 13.47 -6.13
N GLN A 160 12.27 12.76 -5.13
CA GLN A 160 11.44 12.15 -4.07
C GLN A 160 10.74 13.22 -3.21
N MET A 161 11.44 14.30 -2.85
CA MET A 161 10.84 15.42 -2.10
C MET A 161 9.74 16.13 -2.91
N GLN A 162 9.95 16.33 -4.21
CA GLN A 162 8.94 16.91 -5.11
C GLN A 162 7.70 16.01 -5.22
N ARG A 163 7.89 14.69 -5.36
CA ARG A 163 6.77 13.73 -5.37
C ARG A 163 6.01 13.72 -4.06
N ALA A 164 6.71 13.72 -2.93
CA ALA A 164 6.10 13.80 -1.61
C ALA A 164 5.41 15.14 -1.31
N ALA A 165 5.86 16.24 -1.93
CA ALA A 165 5.25 17.56 -1.77
C ALA A 165 4.03 17.78 -2.69
N ALA A 166 4.02 17.16 -3.87
CA ALA A 166 2.92 17.21 -4.82
C ALA A 166 1.65 16.49 -4.34
N THR A 167 1.72 15.77 -3.22
CA THR A 167 0.63 14.96 -2.66
C THR A 167 -0.50 15.76 -2.01
N ARG A 168 -0.38 17.10 -1.90
CA ARG A 168 -1.51 17.97 -1.60
C ARG A 168 -2.21 18.35 -2.90
N GLY A 169 -3.31 17.67 -3.20
CA GLY A 169 -4.27 18.14 -4.18
C GLY A 169 -4.95 19.43 -3.71
N THR A 170 -4.37 20.59 -4.02
CA THR A 170 -5.06 21.84 -4.37
C THR A 170 -4.06 22.79 -5.02
N ASP A 171 -4.34 23.15 -6.27
CA ASP A 171 -3.82 24.27 -7.09
C ASP A 171 -3.01 25.35 -6.37
N ALA A 172 -1.75 25.06 -6.03
CA ALA A 172 -0.75 26.07 -5.75
C ALA A 172 0.61 25.47 -6.12
N THR A 173 1.09 25.84 -7.31
CA THR A 173 2.43 25.44 -7.74
C THR A 173 3.46 25.98 -6.74
N ALA A 174 4.61 25.30 -6.61
CA ALA A 174 5.71 25.73 -5.74
C ALA A 174 6.17 27.20 -5.97
N ALA A 175 5.83 27.78 -7.12
CA ALA A 175 6.04 29.19 -7.43
C ALA A 175 5.20 30.14 -6.55
N GLU A 176 3.93 29.82 -6.26
CA GLU A 176 3.06 30.68 -5.44
C GLU A 176 3.45 30.69 -3.94
N ALA A 177 4.14 29.64 -3.49
CA ALA A 177 4.64 29.57 -2.12
C ALA A 177 5.84 30.50 -1.88
N ILE A 178 6.61 30.80 -2.93
CA ILE A 178 7.78 31.68 -2.87
C ILE A 178 7.37 33.16 -2.87
N GLU A 179 6.27 33.51 -3.53
CA GLU A 179 5.73 34.89 -3.53
C GLU A 179 5.12 35.33 -2.19
N ARG A 180 4.94 34.41 -1.22
CA ARG A 180 4.36 34.70 0.10
C ARG A 180 5.39 34.80 1.24
N LEU A 181 6.68 34.77 0.91
CA LEU A 181 7.80 35.06 1.82
C LEU A 181 8.33 36.47 1.58
#